data_AF-A0A2R5G4V4-F1
#
_entry.id   AF-A0A2R5G4V4-F1
#
_cell.length_a   1.000
_cell.length_b   1.000
_cell.length_c   1.000
_cell.angle_alpha   90.00
_cell.angle_beta   90.00
_cell.angle_gamma   90.00
#
_symmetry.space_group_name_H-M   'P 1'
#
loop_
_entity.id
_entity.type
_entity.pdbx_description
1 polymer ?
#
loop_
_entity_poly.entity_id
_entity_poly.type
_entity_poly.pdbx_seq_one_letter_code
_entity_poly.pdbx_strand_id
1 'polypeptide(L)' 'MTDPQVLQTAINGAANAHTGLYQAIHELRHASVNEAKQILARQIAVLANVLMVL' A
#
# COMPACT_ATOMS: atom_id res chain seq x y z
N MET A 1 10.08 -6.83 22.74
CA MET A 1 8.70 -6.33 22.53
C MET A 1 8.81 -5.18 21.55
N THR A 2 8.13 -5.26 20.40
CA THR A 2 8.16 -4.20 19.39
C THR A 2 7.45 -2.96 19.93
N ASP A 3 7.99 -1.76 19.68
CA ASP A 3 7.41 -0.51 20.13
C ASP A 3 5.95 -0.38 19.61
N PRO A 4 4.96 -0.08 20.47
CA PRO A 4 3.57 0.08 20.05
C PRO A 4 3.37 1.09 18.90
N GLN A 5 4.20 2.13 18.81
CA GLN A 5 4.16 3.11 17.72
C GLN A 5 4.67 2.52 16.40
N VAL A 6 5.68 1.66 16.45
CA VAL A 6 6.19 0.93 15.28
C VAL A 6 5.10 0.01 14.73
N LEU A 7 4.43 -0.75 15.60
CA LEU A 7 3.31 -1.61 15.21
C LEU A 7 2.15 -0.81 14.61
N GLN A 8 1.80 0.32 15.20
CA GLN A 8 0.74 1.20 14.66
C GLN A 8 1.09 1.74 13.27
N THR A 9 2.35 2.15 13.06
CA THR A 9 2.84 2.61 11.76
C THR A 9 2.75 1.51 10.71
N ALA A 10 3.16 0.30 11.05
CA ALA A 10 3.08 -0.86 10.17
C ALA A 10 1.63 -1.21 9.80
N ILE A 11 0.72 -1.20 10.78
CA ILE A 11 -0.72 -1.45 10.56
C ILE A 11 -1.32 -0.41 9.62
N ASN A 12 -1.05 0.88 9.88
CA ASN A 12 -1.57 1.97 9.05
C ASN A 12 -1.04 1.89 7.61
N GLY A 13 0.24 1.58 7.44
CA GLY A 13 0.84 1.39 6.12
C GLY A 13 0.24 0.20 5.37
N ALA A 14 0.03 -0.93 6.05
CA ALA A 14 -0.60 -2.12 5.45
C ALA A 14 -2.06 -1.84 5.05
N ALA A 15 -2.83 -1.12 5.86
CA ALA A 15 -4.20 -0.72 5.55
C ALA A 15 -4.28 0.23 4.33
N ASN A 16 -3.35 1.17 4.24
CA ASN A 16 -3.20 2.06 3.09
C ASN A 16 -2.88 1.24 1.82
N ALA A 17 -1.90 0.35 1.90
CA ALA A 17 -1.54 -0.55 0.82
C ALA A 17 -2.72 -1.37 0.32
N HIS A 18 -3.50 -1.97 1.24
CA HIS A 18 -4.69 -2.74 0.89
C HIS A 18 -5.71 -1.90 0.11
N THR A 19 -6.02 -0.69 0.58
CA THR A 19 -6.96 0.22 -0.08
C THR A 19 -6.47 0.62 -1.48
N GLY A 20 -5.19 0.99 -1.59
CA GLY A 20 -4.59 1.37 -2.86
C GLY A 20 -4.53 0.22 -3.87
N LEU A 21 -4.26 -1.01 -3.43
CA LEU A 21 -4.31 -2.19 -4.30
C LEU A 21 -5.73 -2.44 -4.81
N TYR A 22 -6.74 -2.23 -3.97
CA TYR A 22 -8.14 -2.34 -4.39
C TYR A 22 -8.50 -1.29 -5.46
N GLN A 23 -8.00 -0.06 -5.31
CA GLN A 23 -8.17 0.98 -6.32
C GLN A 23 -7.46 0.62 -7.63
N ALA A 24 -6.23 0.09 -7.57
CA ALA A 24 -5.54 -0.36 -8.78
C ALA A 24 -6.32 -1.46 -9.53
N ILE A 25 -6.94 -2.40 -8.81
CA ILE A 25 -7.80 -3.42 -9.40
C ILE A 25 -9.03 -2.78 -10.06
N HIS A 26 -9.63 -1.76 -9.43
CA HIS A 26 -10.73 -1.02 -10.03
C HIS A 26 -10.31 -0.35 -11.34
N GLU A 27 -9.18 0.37 -11.35
CA GLU A 27 -8.63 1.03 -12.54
C GLU A 27 -8.34 0.02 -13.67
N LEU A 28 -7.75 -1.13 -13.35
CA LEU A 28 -7.52 -2.21 -14.32
C LEU A 28 -8.80 -2.74 -14.96
N ARG A 29 -9.91 -2.74 -14.21
CA ARG A 29 -11.18 -3.30 -14.68
C ARG A 29 -12.02 -2.31 -15.48
N HIS A 30 -11.93 -1.01 -15.17
CA HIS A 30 -12.95 -0.05 -15.61
C HIS A 30 -12.42 1.19 -16.30
N ALA A 31 -11.13 1.51 -16.19
CA ALA A 31 -10.63 2.82 -16.61
C ALA A 31 -9.28 2.76 -17.32
N SER A 32 -8.16 2.71 -16.58
CA SER A 32 -6.82 2.91 -17.15
C SER A 32 -5.75 1.99 -16.57
N VAL A 33 -5.12 1.19 -17.44
CA VAL A 33 -3.94 0.39 -17.10
C VAL A 33 -2.76 1.27 -16.65
N ASN A 34 -2.64 2.48 -17.18
CA ASN A 34 -1.56 3.39 -16.79
C ASN A 34 -1.75 3.95 -15.37
N GLU A 35 -2.98 4.30 -15.01
CA GLU A 35 -3.29 4.74 -13.65
C GLU A 35 -3.12 3.60 -12.65
N ALA A 36 -3.60 2.41 -13.00
CA ALA A 36 -3.36 1.21 -12.20
C ALA A 36 -1.87 0.96 -11.94
N LYS A 37 -1.01 1.09 -12.97
CA LYS A 37 0.45 0.94 -12.81
C LYS A 37 1.03 1.97 -11.84
N GLN A 38 0.60 3.22 -11.91
CA GLN A 38 1.06 4.26 -10.98
C GLN A 38 0.64 3.97 -9.54
N ILE A 39 -0.61 3.52 -9.34
CA ILE A 39 -1.10 3.15 -8.02
C ILE A 39 -0.32 1.94 -7.48
N LEU A 40 -0.10 0.91 -8.30
CA LEU A 40 0.70 -0.26 -7.92
C LEU A 40 2.13 0.12 -7.52
N ALA A 41 2.79 0.98 -8.29
CA ALA A 41 4.13 1.46 -7.96
C ALA A 41 4.17 2.18 -6.61
N ARG A 42 3.14 2.99 -6.31
CA ARG A 42 3.01 3.64 -5.00
C ARG A 42 2.82 2.63 -3.86
N GLN A 43 2.00 1.60 -4.06
CA GLN A 43 1.78 0.59 -3.01
C GLN A 43 3.01 -0.27 -2.73
N ILE A 44 3.86 -0.53 -3.74
CA ILE A 44 5.16 -1.17 -3.52
C ILE A 44 6.02 -0.34 -2.55
N ALA A 45 6.07 0.99 -2.73
CA ALA A 45 6.83 1.87 -1.84
C ALA A 45 6.25 1.90 -0.41
N VAL A 46 4.92 1.92 -0.27
CA VAL A 46 4.25 1.86 1.04
C VAL A 46 4.59 0.55 1.76
N LEU A 47 4.50 -0.59 1.08
CA LEU A 47 4.83 -1.89 1.67
C LEU A 47 6.32 -2.02 2.01
N ALA A 48 7.20 -1.48 1.17
CA ALA A 48 8.63 -1.43 1.48
C ALA A 48 8.89 -0.64 2.78
N ASN A 49 8.21 0.50 2.97
CA ASN A 49 8.30 1.28 4.20
C ASN A 49 7.78 0.50 5.42
N VAL A 50 6.68 -0.24 5.29
CA VAL A 50 6.16 -1.12 6.35
C VAL A 50 7.21 -2.17 6.74
N LEU A 51 7.86 -2.80 5.76
CA LEU A 51 8.88 -3.82 6.02
C LEU A 51 10.17 -3.25 6.63
N MET A 52 10.48 -1.98 6.41
CA MET A 52 11.66 -1.34 7.02
C MET A 52 11.46 -1.00 8.50
N VAL A 53 10.21 -0.77 8.92
CA VAL A 53 9.91 -0.42 10.32
C VAL A 53 9.64 -1.63 11.21
N LEU A 54 9.25 -2.78 10.62
CA LEU A 54 9.01 -4.04 11.32
C LEU A 54 10.31 -4.81 11.58
#